data_AF-A0A1H0UCN4-F1
#
_entry.id   AF-A0A1H0UCN4-F1
#
_cell.length_a   1.000
_cell.length_b   1.000
_cell.length_c   1.000
_cell.angle_alpha   90.00
_cell.angle_beta   90.00
_cell.angle_gamma   90.00
#
_symmetry.space_group_name_H-M   'P 1'
#
loop_
_entity.id
_entity.type
_entity.pdbx_description
1 polymer ?
#
loop_
_entity_poly.entity_id
_entity_poly.type
_entity_poly.pdbx_seq_one_letter_code
_entity_poly.pdbx_strand_id
1 'polypeptide(L)'
;MTTSTVIWIIIAVLLLIVAAVALSSTVKGRRVEARRGEAAELRDEAQEHDRALREQEAHAEEADARARQARAEADQRAAEADQRAAEAKRLEAEAERRGEGLDDLRATRDEHLRRADERDPDVRTEDEADTRVADDTDTRVADDTDTRVADDADSRVAGDRLDDRIEADARADDGTRPAEAGDPTRRGEYRRD
;
A
#
# COMPACT_ATOMS: atom_id res chain seq x y z
N MET A 1 -70.04 -60.31 -56.07
CA MET A 1 -69.40 -59.04 -55.70
C MET A 1 -68.77 -58.49 -56.96
N THR A 2 -69.23 -57.34 -57.45
CA THR A 2 -68.84 -56.80 -58.77
C THR A 2 -67.46 -56.16 -58.70
N THR A 3 -66.69 -56.30 -59.77
CA THR A 3 -65.36 -55.70 -59.95
C THR A 3 -65.33 -54.20 -59.70
N SER A 4 -66.45 -53.49 -59.92
CA SER A 4 -66.59 -52.05 -59.61
C SER A 4 -66.39 -51.70 -58.14
N THR A 5 -66.86 -52.52 -57.20
CA THR A 5 -66.65 -52.28 -55.77
C THR A 5 -65.18 -52.47 -55.38
N VAL A 6 -64.53 -53.48 -55.97
CA VAL A 6 -63.10 -53.74 -55.75
C VAL A 6 -62.23 -52.58 -56.28
N ILE A 7 -62.54 -52.04 -57.47
CA ILE A 7 -61.82 -50.90 -58.05
C ILE A 7 -61.96 -49.65 -57.18
N TRP A 8 -63.17 -49.36 -56.68
CA TRP A 8 -63.39 -48.21 -55.78
C TRP A 8 -62.62 -48.32 -54.46
N ILE A 9 -62.52 -49.53 -53.89
CA ILE A 9 -61.73 -49.79 -52.68
C ILE A 9 -60.24 -49.54 -52.95
N ILE A 10 -59.72 -49.97 -54.10
CA ILE A 10 -58.31 -49.75 -54.46
C ILE A 10 -58.02 -48.25 -54.60
N ILE A 11 -58.91 -47.49 -55.24
CA ILE A 11 -58.77 -46.02 -55.37
C ILE A 11 -58.80 -45.35 -54.01
N ALA A 12 -59.72 -45.76 -53.12
CA ALA A 12 -59.82 -45.22 -51.77
C ALA A 12 -58.53 -45.48 -50.96
N VAL A 13 -57.97 -46.70 -51.04
CA VAL A 13 -56.70 -47.04 -50.38
C VAL A 13 -55.54 -46.23 -50.96
N LEU A 14 -55.48 -46.05 -52.28
CA LEU A 14 -54.42 -45.26 -52.92
C LEU A 14 -54.48 -43.79 -52.49
N LEU A 15 -55.66 -43.19 -52.44
CA LEU A 15 -55.88 -41.84 -51.91
C LEU A 15 -55.45 -41.72 -50.44
N LEU A 16 -55.75 -42.73 -49.63
CA LEU A 16 -55.38 -42.77 -48.22
C LEU A 16 -53.85 -42.83 -48.04
N ILE A 17 -53.15 -43.60 -48.86
CA ILE A 17 -51.68 -43.67 -48.87
C ILE A 17 -51.09 -42.32 -49.29
N VAL A 18 -51.61 -41.69 -50.35
CA VAL A 18 -51.14 -40.38 -50.82
C VAL A 18 -51.35 -39.30 -49.75
N ALA A 19 -52.52 -39.30 -49.09
CA ALA A 19 -52.81 -38.39 -47.99
C ALA A 19 -51.88 -38.60 -46.79
N ALA A 20 -51.58 -39.85 -46.43
CA ALA A 20 -50.66 -40.17 -45.33
C ALA A 20 -49.22 -39.70 -45.61
N VAL A 21 -48.73 -39.85 -46.85
CA VAL A 21 -47.39 -39.39 -47.25
C VAL A 21 -47.31 -37.86 -47.26
N ALA A 22 -48.34 -37.18 -47.78
CA ALA A 22 -48.39 -35.71 -47.81
C ALA A 22 -48.42 -35.09 -46.41
N LEU A 23 -49.11 -35.70 -45.44
CA LEU A 23 -49.13 -35.20 -44.06
C LEU A 23 -47.77 -35.37 -43.35
N SER A 24 -47.05 -36.44 -43.70
CA SER A 24 -45.77 -36.80 -43.07
C SER A 24 -44.61 -35.87 -43.46
N SER A 25 -44.62 -35.32 -44.67
CA SER A 25 -43.57 -34.42 -45.16
C SER A 25 -43.62 -33.03 -44.50
N THR A 26 -44.81 -32.51 -44.23
CA THR A 26 -45.02 -31.22 -43.55
C THR A 26 -44.50 -31.19 -42.10
N VAL A 27 -44.59 -32.31 -41.38
CA VAL A 27 -44.12 -32.38 -39.98
C VAL A 27 -42.59 -32.45 -39.89
N LYS A 28 -41.94 -33.04 -40.89
CA LYS A 28 -40.47 -33.12 -40.96
C LYS A 28 -39.82 -31.75 -41.23
N GLY A 29 -40.42 -30.90 -42.07
CA GLY A 29 -39.92 -29.54 -42.33
C GLY A 29 -39.84 -28.67 -41.09
N ARG A 30 -40.92 -28.64 -40.30
CA ARG A 30 -40.98 -27.89 -39.02
C ARG A 30 -39.94 -28.33 -37.99
N ARG A 31 -39.60 -29.62 -37.94
CA ARG A 31 -38.56 -30.15 -37.05
C ARG A 31 -37.14 -29.74 -37.48
N VAL A 32 -36.90 -29.53 -38.78
CA VAL A 32 -35.60 -29.07 -39.29
C VAL A 32 -35.41 -27.57 -39.02
N GLU A 33 -36.46 -26.77 -39.19
CA GLU A 33 -36.43 -25.34 -38.83
C GLU A 33 -36.27 -25.12 -37.33
N ALA A 34 -36.99 -25.89 -36.49
CA ALA A 34 -36.81 -25.83 -35.03
C ALA A 34 -35.37 -26.17 -34.61
N ARG A 35 -34.76 -27.23 -35.19
CA ARG A 35 -33.36 -27.58 -34.93
C ARG A 35 -32.36 -26.54 -35.43
N ARG A 36 -32.68 -25.80 -36.50
CA ARG A 36 -31.86 -24.68 -36.98
C ARG A 36 -31.93 -23.48 -36.05
N GLY A 37 -33.10 -23.18 -35.49
CA GLY A 37 -33.29 -22.14 -34.48
C GLY A 37 -32.53 -22.46 -33.19
N GLU A 38 -32.70 -23.67 -32.66
CA GLU A 38 -32.01 -24.16 -31.45
C GLU A 38 -30.48 -24.15 -31.63
N ALA A 39 -29.97 -24.53 -32.81
CA ALA A 39 -28.54 -24.45 -33.11
C ALA A 39 -28.03 -23.01 -33.30
N ALA A 40 -28.89 -22.04 -33.64
CA ALA A 40 -28.52 -20.64 -33.70
C ALA A 40 -28.49 -20.04 -32.29
N GLU A 41 -29.50 -20.32 -31.47
CA GLU A 41 -29.58 -19.90 -30.06
C GLU A 41 -28.38 -20.41 -29.26
N LEU A 42 -28.02 -21.69 -29.41
CA LEU A 42 -26.85 -22.26 -28.74
C LEU A 42 -25.52 -21.60 -29.17
N ARG A 43 -25.44 -21.08 -30.40
CA ARG A 43 -24.26 -20.33 -30.87
C ARG A 43 -24.24 -18.91 -30.31
N ASP A 44 -25.39 -18.27 -30.21
CA ASP A 44 -25.51 -16.93 -29.63
C ASP A 44 -25.16 -16.98 -28.13
N GLU A 45 -25.69 -17.97 -27.39
CA GLU A 45 -25.36 -18.21 -25.98
C GLU A 45 -23.85 -18.49 -25.79
N ALA A 46 -23.26 -19.34 -26.64
CA ALA A 46 -21.81 -19.58 -26.62
C ALA A 46 -21.01 -18.29 -26.89
N GLN A 47 -21.44 -17.44 -27.83
CA GLN A 47 -20.77 -16.16 -28.09
C GLN A 47 -20.89 -15.18 -26.92
N GLU A 48 -22.02 -15.17 -26.22
CA GLU A 48 -22.19 -14.35 -25.01
C GLU A 48 -21.28 -14.82 -23.88
N HIS A 49 -21.21 -16.13 -23.65
CA HIS A 49 -20.28 -16.70 -22.68
C HIS A 49 -18.81 -16.40 -23.02
N ASP A 50 -18.42 -16.51 -24.30
CA ASP A 50 -17.07 -16.16 -24.77
C ASP A 50 -16.75 -14.66 -24.60
N ARG A 51 -17.76 -13.78 -24.71
CA ARG A 51 -17.58 -12.34 -24.44
C ARG A 51 -17.40 -12.09 -22.95
N ALA A 52 -18.27 -12.67 -22.12
CA ALA A 52 -18.19 -12.54 -20.67
C ALA A 52 -16.85 -13.08 -20.12
N LEU A 53 -16.37 -14.21 -20.66
CA LEU A 53 -15.07 -14.78 -20.29
C LEU A 53 -13.93 -13.83 -20.65
N ARG A 54 -13.93 -13.28 -21.86
CA ARG A 54 -12.90 -12.31 -22.30
C ARG A 54 -12.90 -11.02 -21.49
N GLU A 55 -14.06 -10.53 -21.08
CA GLU A 55 -14.17 -9.37 -20.20
C GLU A 55 -13.59 -9.67 -18.82
N GLN A 56 -13.88 -10.84 -18.25
CA GLN A 56 -13.29 -11.27 -16.98
C GLN A 56 -11.77 -11.46 -17.08
N GLU A 57 -11.29 -12.06 -18.16
CA GLU A 57 -9.85 -12.21 -18.43
C GLU A 57 -9.17 -10.84 -18.53
N ALA A 58 -9.76 -9.89 -19.26
CA ALA A 58 -9.23 -8.54 -19.38
C ALA A 58 -9.19 -7.81 -18.03
N HIS A 59 -10.22 -7.95 -17.20
CA HIS A 59 -10.22 -7.40 -15.84
C HIS A 59 -9.17 -8.04 -14.93
N ALA A 60 -8.97 -9.35 -15.04
CA ALA A 60 -7.93 -10.05 -14.28
C ALA A 60 -6.52 -9.60 -14.72
N GLU A 61 -6.30 -9.43 -16.02
CA GLU A 61 -5.04 -8.92 -16.57
C GLU A 61 -4.79 -7.47 -16.16
N GLU A 62 -5.81 -6.61 -16.18
CA GLU A 62 -5.71 -5.24 -15.68
C GLU A 62 -5.39 -5.19 -14.19
N ALA A 63 -6.03 -6.04 -13.38
CA ALA A 63 -5.76 -6.14 -11.95
C ALA A 63 -4.34 -6.63 -11.66
N ASP A 64 -3.84 -7.63 -12.40
CA ASP A 64 -2.45 -8.09 -12.29
C ASP A 64 -1.46 -7.00 -12.71
N ALA A 65 -1.73 -6.29 -13.82
CA ALA A 65 -0.91 -5.18 -14.26
C ALA A 65 -0.84 -4.05 -13.22
N ARG A 66 -1.98 -3.67 -12.62
CA ARG A 66 -2.04 -2.69 -11.53
C ARG A 66 -1.29 -3.17 -10.29
N ALA A 67 -1.41 -4.45 -9.93
CA ALA A 67 -0.66 -5.03 -8.82
C ALA A 67 0.85 -4.99 -9.05
N ARG A 68 1.31 -5.28 -10.28
CA ARG A 68 2.73 -5.17 -10.66
C ARG A 68 3.22 -3.72 -10.61
N GLN A 69 2.44 -2.77 -11.10
CA GLN A 69 2.76 -1.34 -11.03
C GLN A 69 2.90 -0.88 -9.57
N ALA A 70 1.93 -1.22 -8.72
CA ALA A 70 1.97 -0.86 -7.30
C ALA A 70 3.19 -1.45 -6.58
N ARG A 71 3.57 -2.70 -6.89
CA ARG A 71 4.79 -3.32 -6.36
C ARG A 71 6.05 -2.60 -6.84
N ALA A 72 6.14 -2.30 -8.13
CA ALA A 72 7.29 -1.59 -8.69
C ALA A 72 7.44 -0.18 -8.09
N GLU A 73 6.33 0.53 -7.85
CA GLU A 73 6.35 1.83 -7.17
C GLU A 73 6.80 1.71 -5.71
N ALA A 74 6.34 0.68 -4.99
CA ALA A 74 6.79 0.42 -3.63
C ALA A 74 8.31 0.13 -3.58
N ASP A 75 8.81 -0.68 -4.52
CA ASP A 75 10.24 -1.00 -4.63
C ASP A 75 11.08 0.25 -4.95
N GLN A 76 10.60 1.13 -5.82
CA GLN A 76 11.26 2.42 -6.11
C GLN A 76 11.34 3.30 -4.87
N ARG A 77 10.23 3.45 -4.14
CA ARG A 77 10.20 4.25 -2.90
C ARG A 77 11.13 3.67 -1.83
N ALA A 78 11.20 2.34 -1.71
CA ALA A 78 12.14 1.68 -0.81
C ALA A 78 13.60 1.97 -1.19
N ALA A 79 13.93 1.86 -2.48
CA ALA A 79 15.27 2.17 -2.97
C ALA A 79 15.65 3.65 -2.75
N GLU A 80 14.71 4.58 -2.92
CA GLU A 80 14.93 6.00 -2.61
C GLU A 80 15.15 6.23 -1.11
N ALA A 81 14.39 5.55 -0.25
CA ALA A 81 14.58 5.63 1.19
C ALA A 81 15.96 5.11 1.62
N ASP A 82 16.41 4.00 1.04
CA ASP A 82 17.74 3.44 1.27
C ASP A 82 18.86 4.40 0.82
N GLN A 83 18.70 5.05 -0.33
CA GLN A 83 19.64 6.06 -0.81
C GLN A 83 19.75 7.25 0.16
N ARG A 84 18.60 7.78 0.60
CA ARG A 84 18.57 8.89 1.57
C ARG A 84 19.18 8.48 2.91
N ALA A 85 18.92 7.26 3.38
CA ALA A 85 19.53 6.75 4.60
C ALA A 85 21.06 6.60 4.46
N ALA A 86 21.54 6.16 3.31
CA ALA A 86 22.97 6.08 3.02
C ALA A 86 23.62 7.46 2.95
N GLU A 87 22.95 8.46 2.36
CA GLU A 87 23.40 9.84 2.33
C GLU A 87 23.46 10.45 3.74
N ALA A 88 22.42 10.27 4.55
CA ALA A 88 22.39 10.72 5.93
C ALA A 88 23.57 10.16 6.73
N LYS A 89 23.85 8.85 6.61
CA LYS A 89 25.03 8.22 7.26
C LYS A 89 26.36 8.81 6.79
N ARG A 90 26.48 9.18 5.50
CA ARG A 90 27.69 9.83 4.98
C ARG A 90 27.89 11.22 5.58
N LEU A 91 26.81 12.01 5.64
CA LEU A 91 26.83 13.34 6.23
C LEU A 91 27.15 13.29 7.73
N GLU A 92 26.58 12.33 8.45
CA GLU A 92 26.88 12.08 9.87
C GLU A 92 28.36 11.75 10.08
N ALA A 93 28.91 10.81 9.31
CA ALA A 93 30.33 10.46 9.39
C ALA A 93 31.25 11.64 8.98
N GLU A 94 30.80 12.53 8.11
CA GLU A 94 31.54 13.74 7.75
C GLU A 94 31.49 14.78 8.88
N ALA A 95 30.34 14.95 9.53
CA ALA A 95 30.19 15.81 10.70
C ALA A 95 31.06 15.32 11.87
N GLU A 96 31.08 14.01 12.12
CA GLU A 96 31.93 13.37 13.14
C GLU A 96 33.42 13.66 12.87
N ARG A 97 33.90 13.39 11.66
CA ARG A 97 35.30 13.70 11.27
C ARG A 97 35.65 15.19 11.42
N ARG A 98 34.71 16.09 11.11
CA ARG A 98 34.92 17.53 11.34
C ARG A 98 34.98 17.86 12.82
N GLY A 99 34.14 17.23 13.65
CA GLY A 99 34.17 17.37 15.11
C GLY A 99 35.51 16.93 15.69
N GLU A 100 35.98 15.74 15.31
CA GLU A 100 37.30 15.23 15.71
C GLU A 100 38.44 16.19 15.34
N GLY A 101 38.41 16.73 14.11
CA GLY A 101 39.41 17.71 13.67
C GLY A 101 39.38 19.03 14.46
N LEU A 102 38.21 19.48 14.90
CA LEU A 102 38.10 20.67 15.77
C LEU A 102 38.63 20.39 17.17
N ASP A 103 38.38 19.21 17.72
CA ASP A 103 38.87 18.83 19.04
C ASP A 103 40.39 18.65 19.05
N ASP A 104 40.97 18.09 17.99
CA ASP A 104 42.42 18.00 17.80
C ASP A 104 43.08 19.40 17.67
N LEU A 105 42.44 20.31 16.93
CA LEU A 105 42.89 21.71 16.85
C LEU A 105 42.83 22.42 18.20
N ARG A 106 41.76 22.21 18.99
CA ARG A 106 41.64 22.75 20.35
C ARG A 106 42.72 22.20 21.26
N ALA A 107 42.95 20.89 21.25
CA ALA A 107 43.99 20.24 22.04
C ALA A 107 45.39 20.78 21.70
N THR A 108 45.68 20.93 20.39
CA THR A 108 46.93 21.51 19.91
C THR A 108 47.09 22.97 20.36
N ARG A 109 46.03 23.77 20.24
CA ARG A 109 46.02 25.17 20.69
C ARG A 109 46.28 25.28 22.20
N ASP A 110 45.62 24.46 23.01
CA ASP A 110 45.76 24.49 24.46
C ASP A 110 47.16 24.04 24.92
N GLU A 111 47.75 23.05 24.25
CA GLU A 111 49.15 22.65 24.45
C GLU A 111 50.13 23.77 24.08
N HIS A 112 49.88 24.50 22.99
CA HIS A 112 50.70 25.65 22.61
C HIS A 112 50.64 26.78 23.64
N LEU A 113 49.45 27.07 24.18
CA LEU A 113 49.31 28.06 25.25
C LEU A 113 50.02 27.62 26.51
N ARG A 114 49.85 26.36 26.94
CA ARG A 114 50.56 25.82 28.11
C ARG A 114 52.08 25.97 27.98
N ARG A 115 52.64 25.62 26.81
CA ARG A 115 54.07 25.77 26.55
C ARG A 115 54.53 27.23 26.51
N ALA A 116 53.66 28.14 26.05
CA ALA A 116 53.95 29.58 26.08
C ALA A 116 53.99 30.08 27.53
N ASP A 117 52.99 29.73 28.34
CA ASP A 117 52.88 30.11 29.75
C ASP A 117 54.06 29.56 30.57
N GLU A 118 54.51 28.33 30.32
CA GLU A 118 55.71 27.74 30.95
C GLU A 118 57.00 28.53 30.65
N ARG A 119 57.05 29.24 29.53
CA ARG A 119 58.24 29.96 29.06
C ARG A 119 58.19 31.44 29.41
N ASP A 120 57.00 31.98 29.68
CA ASP A 120 56.78 33.39 29.95
C ASP A 120 57.18 33.72 31.40
N PRO A 121 58.23 34.55 31.60
CA PRO A 121 58.67 34.96 32.93
C PRO A 121 57.68 35.90 33.64
N ASP A 122 56.67 36.43 32.94
CA ASP A 122 55.64 37.31 33.49
C ASP A 122 54.38 36.55 33.96
N VAL A 123 54.28 35.25 33.65
CA VAL A 123 53.18 34.39 34.14
C VAL A 123 53.43 34.02 35.59
N ARG A 124 52.57 34.54 36.47
CA ARG A 124 52.56 34.23 37.90
C ARG A 124 52.25 32.75 38.09
N THR A 125 53.24 31.95 38.47
CA THR A 125 52.98 30.59 38.95
C THR A 125 52.15 30.67 40.24
N GLU A 126 51.34 29.66 40.50
CA GLU A 126 50.38 29.64 41.62
C GLU A 126 51.07 29.86 42.99
N ASP A 127 52.38 29.59 43.10
CA ASP A 127 53.23 29.94 44.25
C ASP A 127 53.29 31.45 44.58
N GLU A 128 53.03 32.32 43.60
CA GLU A 128 53.04 33.79 43.76
C GLU A 128 51.63 34.40 43.85
N ALA A 129 50.58 33.60 43.66
CA ALA A 129 49.19 34.01 43.83
C ALA A 129 48.76 33.96 45.31
N ASP A 130 49.28 32.99 46.07
CA ASP A 130 48.95 32.80 47.49
C ASP A 130 49.53 33.92 48.40
N THR A 131 50.54 34.65 47.91
CA THR A 131 51.14 35.79 48.65
C THR A 131 50.44 37.14 48.43
N ARG A 132 49.48 37.26 47.49
CA ARG A 132 48.87 38.55 47.13
C ARG A 132 47.37 38.66 47.47
N VAL A 133 46.70 37.55 47.81
CA VAL A 133 45.28 37.56 48.21
C VAL A 133 45.08 38.03 49.67
N ALA A 134 46.16 38.23 50.44
CA ALA A 134 46.07 38.65 51.83
C ALA A 134 45.91 40.18 52.06
N ASP A 135 45.99 41.05 51.03
CA ASP A 135 46.13 42.51 51.26
C ASP A 135 45.09 43.41 50.54
N ASP A 136 44.02 42.87 49.95
CA ASP A 136 43.02 43.70 49.24
C ASP A 136 41.56 43.33 49.55
N THR A 137 41.25 42.91 50.79
CA THR A 137 39.86 42.74 51.25
C THR A 137 39.44 43.86 52.23
N ASP A 138 39.69 45.12 51.89
CA ASP A 138 39.02 46.24 52.57
C ASP A 138 38.75 47.42 51.63
N THR A 139 37.83 47.22 50.67
CA THR A 139 37.02 48.34 50.16
C THR A 139 35.60 47.88 49.90
N ARG A 140 34.85 47.92 51.01
CA ARG A 140 33.40 48.01 51.06
C ARG A 140 32.88 49.06 50.07
N VAL A 141 32.26 48.62 48.98
CA VAL A 141 31.23 49.40 48.28
C VAL A 141 30.03 48.47 48.10
N ALA A 142 29.13 48.57 49.07
CA ALA A 142 27.74 48.25 48.83
C ALA A 142 27.22 49.28 47.83
N ASP A 143 26.82 48.85 46.65
CA ASP A 143 25.88 49.61 45.84
C ASP A 143 24.79 48.66 45.37
N ASP A 144 23.61 48.91 45.92
CA ASP A 144 22.34 48.37 45.50
C ASP A 144 22.09 48.78 44.05
N THR A 145 21.97 47.83 43.13
CA THR A 145 21.15 48.07 41.94
C THR A 145 20.27 46.87 41.66
N ASP A 146 19.08 46.97 42.24
CA ASP A 146 17.86 46.29 41.85
C ASP A 146 17.61 46.52 40.36
N THR A 147 17.81 45.50 39.53
CA THR A 147 17.06 45.34 38.27
C THR A 147 16.68 43.88 38.10
N ARG A 148 15.48 43.56 38.60
CA ARG A 148 14.66 42.49 38.03
C ARG A 148 14.48 42.75 36.54
N VAL A 149 15.00 41.87 35.70
CA VAL A 149 14.41 41.60 34.39
C VAL A 149 14.18 40.10 34.33
N ALA A 150 12.94 39.73 34.62
CA ALA A 150 12.37 38.49 34.11
C ALA A 150 12.24 38.69 32.60
N ASP A 151 12.99 37.92 31.82
CA ASP A 151 12.70 37.72 30.41
C ASP A 151 12.42 36.23 30.20
N ASP A 152 11.14 35.91 30.38
CA ASP A 152 10.45 34.84 29.68
C ASP A 152 10.55 35.10 28.17
N ALA A 153 11.63 34.63 27.53
CA ALA A 153 11.71 34.58 26.08
C ALA A 153 11.19 33.24 25.56
N ASP A 154 9.87 33.23 25.40
CA ASP A 154 9.03 32.37 24.59
C ASP A 154 9.59 32.20 23.16
N SER A 155 10.05 30.99 22.81
CA SER A 155 10.20 30.57 21.41
C SER A 155 9.21 29.46 21.08
N ARG A 156 7.92 29.82 21.10
CA ARG A 156 6.88 29.16 20.30
C ARG A 156 7.30 29.13 18.83
N VAL A 157 7.64 27.95 18.35
CA VAL A 157 7.64 27.64 16.91
C VAL A 157 6.18 27.67 16.45
N ALA A 158 5.81 28.73 15.75
CA ALA A 158 4.56 28.86 15.02
C ALA A 158 4.83 28.73 13.51
N GLY A 159 3.99 27.93 12.85
CA GLY A 159 4.00 27.62 11.41
C GLY A 159 3.96 26.10 11.22
N ASP A 160 2.89 25.43 10.80
CA ASP A 160 1.80 25.85 9.95
C ASP A 160 0.57 24.98 10.27
N ARG A 161 -0.57 25.61 10.56
CA ARG A 161 -1.87 24.94 10.50
C ARG A 161 -2.48 25.33 9.17
N LEU A 162 -2.41 24.42 8.20
CA LEU A 162 -3.34 24.44 7.08
C LEU A 162 -4.56 23.61 7.48
N ASP A 163 -5.66 24.33 7.64
CA ASP A 163 -7.02 23.82 7.49
C ASP A 163 -7.11 23.04 6.18
N ASP A 164 -7.58 21.80 6.22
CA ASP A 164 -8.43 21.28 5.17
C ASP A 164 -9.53 20.40 5.77
N ARG A 165 -10.69 21.04 5.85
CA ARG A 165 -12.01 20.48 6.05
C ARG A 165 -12.33 19.55 4.88
N ILE A 166 -12.47 18.25 5.15
CA ILE A 166 -13.33 17.37 4.35
C ILE A 166 -14.30 16.67 5.30
N GLU A 167 -15.44 17.32 5.51
CA GLU A 167 -16.70 16.62 5.74
C GLU A 167 -17.21 16.19 4.35
N ALA A 168 -17.28 14.88 4.11
CA ALA A 168 -18.10 14.31 3.05
C ALA A 168 -18.60 12.93 3.50
N ASP A 169 -19.92 12.90 3.74
CA ASP A 169 -20.85 11.77 3.73
C ASP A 169 -20.27 10.34 3.70
N ALA A 170 -20.49 9.60 4.79
CA ALA A 170 -20.68 8.15 4.73
C ALA A 170 -22.05 7.81 5.34
N ARG A 171 -23.10 7.98 4.53
CA ARG A 171 -24.39 7.31 4.73
C ARG A 171 -24.32 5.90 4.15
N ALA A 172 -24.80 4.95 4.96
CA ALA A 172 -25.40 3.66 4.62
C ALA A 172 -24.51 2.58 3.99
N ASP A 173 -24.43 1.41 4.66
CA ASP A 173 -25.10 0.15 4.27
C ASP A 173 -24.34 -1.01 4.95
N ASP A 174 -24.85 -1.56 6.06
CA ASP A 174 -25.54 -2.86 6.13
C ASP A 174 -24.89 -4.00 5.32
N GLY A 175 -24.53 -5.09 6.00
CA GLY A 175 -23.92 -6.24 5.33
C GLY A 175 -23.07 -7.16 6.21
N THR A 176 -23.69 -7.81 7.18
CA THR A 176 -23.45 -9.22 7.57
C THR A 176 -22.01 -9.71 7.77
N ARG A 177 -21.63 -9.88 9.05
CA ARG A 177 -20.51 -10.74 9.48
C ARG A 177 -20.85 -12.22 9.18
N PRO A 178 -19.98 -13.01 8.52
CA PRO A 178 -20.08 -14.45 8.62
C PRO A 178 -19.45 -14.90 9.95
N ALA A 179 -20.24 -15.61 10.75
CA ALA A 179 -19.80 -16.26 11.96
C ALA A 179 -18.71 -17.30 11.63
N GLU A 180 -17.63 -17.28 12.44
CA GLU A 180 -16.70 -18.39 12.59
C GLU A 180 -17.49 -19.69 12.81
N ALA A 181 -17.55 -20.53 11.77
CA ALA A 181 -17.88 -21.94 11.92
C ALA A 181 -16.61 -22.66 12.37
N GLY A 182 -16.48 -22.87 13.68
CA GLY A 182 -15.50 -23.80 14.24
C GLY A 182 -15.69 -25.19 13.64
N ASP A 183 -14.61 -25.74 13.11
CA ASP A 183 -14.49 -27.09 12.57
C ASP A 183 -14.70 -28.15 13.68
N PRO A 184 -15.75 -29.00 13.61
CA PRO A 184 -15.94 -30.10 14.54
C PRO A 184 -15.46 -31.42 13.94
N THR A 185 -14.20 -31.49 13.48
CA THR A 185 -13.58 -32.76 13.07
C THR A 185 -12.19 -33.01 13.68
N ARG A 186 -12.08 -32.88 15.00
CA ARG A 186 -11.07 -33.63 15.78
C ARG A 186 -11.73 -34.54 16.80
N ARG A 187 -12.25 -35.66 16.29
CA ARG A 187 -12.68 -36.80 17.09
C ARG A 187 -11.69 -37.95 16.89
N GLY A 188 -10.92 -38.22 17.95
CA GLY A 188 -10.41 -39.55 18.25
C GLY A 188 -9.08 -39.91 17.62
N GLU A 189 -8.02 -39.86 18.43
CA GLU A 189 -7.04 -40.94 18.54
C GLU A 189 -6.17 -40.72 19.79
N TYR A 190 -6.68 -41.15 20.95
CA TYR A 190 -5.82 -41.62 22.03
C TYR A 190 -5.92 -43.15 22.02
N ARG A 191 -4.99 -43.79 21.34
CA ARG A 191 -4.75 -45.23 21.47
C ARG A 191 -3.63 -45.41 22.49
N ARG A 192 -3.97 -46.08 23.58
CA ARG A 192 -3.03 -46.69 24.53
C ARG A 192 -2.17 -47.70 23.77
N ASP A 193 -0.87 -47.67 24.03
CA ASP A 193 -0.07 -48.83 24.44
C ASP A 193 1.13 -48.30 25.25
#